data_AF-A0A8J6XZD3-F1
#
_entry.id   AF-A0A8J6XZD3-F1
#
_cell.length_a   1.000
_cell.length_b   1.000
_cell.length_c   1.000
_cell.angle_alpha   90.00
_cell.angle_beta   90.00
_cell.angle_gamma   90.00
#
_symmetry.space_group_name_H-M   'P 1'
#
loop_
_entity.id
_entity.type
_entity.pdbx_description
1 polymer ?
#
loop_
_entity_poly.entity_id
_entity_poly.type
_entity_poly.pdbx_seq_one_letter_code
_entity_poly.pdbx_strand_id
1 'polypeptide(L)' 'MNKPVILLAVGVALFFVSLTADAFGIGEGTGIGWKQITGFVVGLIIAAIGAAQMRKKT' A
#
# COMPACT_ATOMS: atom_id res chain seq x y z
N MET A 1 20.35 -4.17 -1.07
CA MET A 1 19.09 -4.18 -0.32
C MET A 1 18.36 -5.50 -0.57
N ASN A 2 17.89 -6.19 0.47
CA ASN A 2 17.28 -7.51 0.33
C ASN A 2 15.91 -7.41 -0.34
N LYS A 3 15.63 -8.22 -1.38
CA LYS A 3 14.34 -8.29 -2.09
C LYS A 3 13.08 -8.21 -1.19
N PRO A 4 13.00 -8.93 -0.05
CA PRO A 4 11.82 -8.83 0.82
C PRO A 4 11.68 -7.47 1.55
N VAL A 5 12.80 -6.81 1.86
CA VAL A 5 12.80 -5.47 2.47
C VAL A 5 12.28 -4.43 1.48
N ILE A 6 12.64 -4.58 0.19
CA ILE A 6 12.15 -3.71 -0.89
C ILE A 6 10.63 -3.85 -1.03
N LEU A 7 10.10 -5.08 -1.04
CA LEU A 7 8.66 -5.32 -1.14
C LEU A 7 7.89 -4.76 0.05
N LEU A 8 8.43 -4.89 1.27
CA LEU A 8 7.81 -4.31 2.46
C LEU A 8 7.82 -2.78 2.40
N ALA A 9 8.96 -2.16 2.08
CA ALA A 9 9.08 -0.71 2.00
C ALA A 9 8.16 -0.12 0.91
N VAL A 10 8.09 -0.76 -0.27
CA VAL A 10 7.22 -0.33 -1.37
C VAL A 10 5.74 -0.52 -1.01
N GLY A 11 5.37 -1.65 -0.38
CA GLY A 11 3.99 -1.89 0.07
C GLY A 11 3.51 -0.87 1.10
N VAL A 12 4.36 -0.56 2.09
CA VAL A 12 4.06 0.46 3.10
C VAL A 12 3.95 1.85 2.47
N ALA A 13 4.87 2.22 1.57
CA ALA A 13 4.81 3.51 0.88
C ALA A 13 3.53 3.64 0.05
N LEU A 14 3.16 2.61 -0.73
CA LEU A 14 1.93 2.60 -1.52
C LEU A 14 0.68 2.72 -0.66
N PHE A 15 0.66 2.06 0.50
CA PHE A 15 -0.46 2.13 1.45
C PHE A 15 -0.70 3.57 1.94
N PHE A 16 0.35 4.25 2.41
CA PHE A 16 0.24 5.62 2.92
C PHE A 16 -0.06 6.65 1.82
N VAL A 17 0.56 6.50 0.63
CA VAL A 17 0.24 7.36 -0.52
C VAL A 17 -1.21 7.20 -0.94
N SER A 18 -1.76 5.98 -0.88
CA SER A 18 -3.17 5.74 -1.22
C SER A 18 -4.14 6.34 -0.20
N LEU A 19 -3.80 6.30 1.10
CA LEU A 19 -4.62 6.92 2.16
C LEU A 19 -4.61 8.45 2.12
N THR A 20 -3.53 9.04 1.61
CA THR A 20 -3.41 10.49 1.46
C THR A 20 -3.97 10.98 0.12
N ALA A 21 -4.38 10.08 -0.78
CA ALA A 21 -4.90 10.43 -2.10
C ALA A 21 -6.22 11.21 -2.04
N ASP A 22 -7.15 10.87 -1.12
CA ASP A 22 -8.39 11.65 -0.93
C ASP A 22 -8.08 13.05 -0.35
N ALA A 23 -7.03 13.20 0.48
CA ALA A 23 -6.61 14.50 1.01
C ALA A 23 -5.97 15.41 -0.07
N PHE A 24 -5.38 14.80 -1.11
CA PHE A 24 -4.86 15.52 -2.29
C PHE A 24 -5.95 15.85 -3.33
N GLY A 25 -7.21 15.45 -3.11
CA GLY A 25 -8.32 15.77 -4.02
C GLY A 25 -8.22 15.07 -5.39
N ILE A 26 -7.50 13.93 -5.48
CA ILE A 26 -7.34 13.20 -6.74
C ILE A 26 -8.59 12.35 -7.02
N GLY A 27 -9.59 12.98 -7.65
CA GLY A 27 -10.82 12.33 -8.11
C GLY A 27 -12.04 12.81 -7.33
N GLU A 28 -12.62 13.92 -7.78
CA GLU A 28 -13.82 14.52 -7.20
C GLU A 28 -15.00 13.54 -7.16
N GLY A 29 -15.51 13.35 -5.94
CA GLY A 29 -16.72 12.62 -5.59
C GLY A 29 -16.83 12.65 -4.07
N THR A 30 -17.96 13.12 -3.53
CA THR A 30 -18.18 13.25 -2.09
C THR A 30 -18.22 11.87 -1.40
N GLY A 31 -17.06 11.30 -1.06
CA GLY A 31 -16.94 9.99 -0.41
C GLY A 31 -15.53 9.40 -0.51
N ILE A 32 -15.29 8.22 0.09
CA ILE A 32 -14.05 7.47 -0.12
C ILE A 32 -14.00 7.06 -1.60
N GLY A 33 -13.06 7.60 -2.36
CA GLY A 33 -12.94 7.31 -3.78
C GLY A 33 -12.61 5.83 -4.01
N TRP A 34 -13.21 5.20 -5.03
CA TRP A 34 -12.85 3.84 -5.46
C TRP A 34 -11.34 3.68 -5.71
N LYS A 35 -10.64 4.78 -6.02
CA LYS A 35 -9.19 4.88 -6.18
C LYS A 35 -8.43 4.75 -4.85
N GLN A 36 -8.96 5.32 -3.77
CA GLN A 36 -8.38 5.19 -2.43
C GLN A 36 -8.57 3.75 -1.90
N ILE A 37 -9.75 3.15 -2.12
CA ILE A 37 -9.99 1.74 -1.72
C ILE A 37 -9.05 0.80 -2.47
N THR A 38 -8.89 0.97 -3.79
CA THR A 38 -8.01 0.12 -4.59
C THR A 38 -6.54 0.29 -4.20
N GLY A 39 -6.06 1.52 -4.01
CA GLY A 39 -4.69 1.77 -3.55
C GLY A 39 -4.42 1.21 -2.14
N PHE A 40 -5.37 1.38 -1.22
CA PHE A 40 -5.32 0.80 0.12
C PHE A 40 -5.21 -0.73 0.07
N VAL A 41 -6.09 -1.40 -0.67
CA VAL A 41 -6.11 -2.87 -0.80
C VAL A 41 -4.82 -3.39 -1.45
N VAL A 42 -4.35 -2.75 -2.54
CA VAL A 42 -3.13 -3.15 -3.23
C VAL A 42 -1.90 -2.96 -2.32
N GLY A 43 -1.78 -1.82 -1.64
CA GLY A 43 -0.69 -1.55 -0.70
C GLY A 43 -0.66 -2.57 0.45
N LEU A 44 -1.83 -2.89 1.00
CA LEU A 44 -1.97 -3.84 2.10
C LEU A 44 -1.59 -5.27 1.67
N ILE A 45 -1.98 -5.71 0.47
CA ILE A 45 -1.58 -7.02 -0.10
C ILE A 45 -0.06 -7.09 -0.30
N ILE A 46 0.55 -6.06 -0.88
CA ILE A 46 2.01 -6.03 -1.12
C ILE A 46 2.78 -6.05 0.20
N ALA A 47 2.34 -5.26 1.19
CA ALA A 47 2.94 -5.25 2.52
C ALA A 47 2.83 -6.62 3.22
N ALA A 48 1.66 -7.26 3.15
CA ALA A 48 1.44 -8.60 3.71
C ALA A 48 2.33 -9.67 3.06
N ILE A 49 2.50 -9.63 1.74
CA ILE A 49 3.40 -10.54 1.00
C ILE A 49 4.86 -10.32 1.43
N GLY A 50 5.30 -9.07 1.57
CA GLY A 50 6.64 -8.74 2.06
C GLY A 50 6.89 -9.29 3.47
N ALA A 51 5.95 -9.07 4.38
CA ALA A 51 6.03 -9.56 5.76
C ALA A 51 6.04 -11.09 5.84
N ALA A 52 5.18 -11.77 5.07
CA ALA A 52 5.12 -13.23 5.01
C ALA A 52 6.43 -13.83 4.49
N GLN A 53 7.06 -13.21 3.48
CA GLN A 53 8.35 -13.66 2.96
C GLN A 53 9.50 -13.43 3.95
N MET A 54 9.49 -12.35 4.73
CA MET A 54 10.48 -12.17 5.80
C MET A 54 10.32 -13.20 6.92
N ARG A 55 9.07 -13.53 7.27
CA ARG A 55 8.76 -14.55 8.29
C ARG A 55 9.19 -15.96 7.86
N LYS A 56 9.15 -16.31 6.58
CA LYS A 56 9.67 -17.59 6.05
C LYS A 56 11.19 -17.66 5.98
N LYS A 57 11.89 -16.51 6.07
CA LYS A 57 13.35 -16.43 5.98
C LYS A 57 14.04 -16.42 7.34
N THR A 58 13.28 -16.27 8.43
CA THR A 58 13.72 -16.41 9.82
C THR A 58 13.44 -17.84 10.28
#